data_AF-A0A4S2SDN7-F1
#
_entry.id   AF-A0A4S2SDN7-F1
#
_cell.length_a   1.000
_cell.length_b   1.000
_cell.length_c   1.000
_cell.angle_alpha   90.00
_cell.angle_beta   90.00
_cell.angle_gamma   90.00
#
_symmetry.space_group_name_H-M   'P 1'
#
loop_
_entity.id
_entity.type
_entity.pdbx_description
1 polymer ?
#
loop_
_entity_poly.entity_id
_entity_poly.type
_entity_poly.pdbx_seq_one_letter_code
_entity_poly.pdbx_strand_id
1 'polypeptide(L)'
;ESVAAALQYISYYHPVDYIQHLARAYELEQNPAAKDSIAQILTNSRMCAEGKRPICQDTGIVNVFLRIGMGVRFEGFGSGSIADAVNQGVRQGYSHPDNVLRASIVADPQFDRKNTKDNTPAVIHMELVPGNTVDVRIAAKGGGSENKTKFVMLNPSDSLVDWVLKTVPTMGAGWCPPGMLGIGIGGTAEKAMLMAKEVLMDDIDMYELKQRGPQNKTEELRIELCDKVNALGIGAQGLGGLTTVLDVKIAMYPTHAASKP
;
A
#
# COMPACT_ATOMS: atom_id res chain seq x y z
N GLU A 1 -11.35 17.04 9.13
CA GLU A 1 -10.24 16.90 10.11
C GLU A 1 -9.56 15.54 10.03
N SER A 2 -10.25 14.42 10.31
CA SER A 2 -9.62 13.08 10.37
C SER A 2 -8.80 12.70 9.13
N VAL A 3 -9.29 13.00 7.92
CA VAL A 3 -8.55 12.77 6.67
C VAL A 3 -7.26 13.60 6.59
N ALA A 4 -7.33 14.89 6.94
CA ALA A 4 -6.18 15.79 6.91
C ALA A 4 -5.11 15.37 7.93
N ALA A 5 -5.54 15.06 9.16
CA ALA A 5 -4.66 14.63 10.24
C ALA A 5 -3.99 13.29 9.91
N ALA A 6 -4.72 12.32 9.37
CA ALA A 6 -4.17 11.04 8.95
C ALA A 6 -3.15 11.21 7.81
N LEU A 7 -3.44 12.03 6.79
CA LEU A 7 -2.49 12.31 5.70
C LEU A 7 -1.20 12.95 6.20
N GLN A 8 -1.31 13.89 7.14
CA GLN A 8 -0.17 14.49 7.79
C GLN A 8 0.64 13.43 8.56
N TYR A 9 -0.02 12.63 9.39
CA TYR A 9 0.62 11.58 10.18
C TYR A 9 1.37 10.57 9.30
N ILE A 10 0.73 9.99 8.29
CA ILE A 10 1.35 8.98 7.42
C ILE A 10 2.40 9.57 6.48
N SER A 11 2.46 10.89 6.32
CA SER A 11 3.48 11.52 5.48
C SER A 11 4.88 11.40 6.10
N TYR A 12 4.99 11.40 7.44
CA TYR A 12 6.28 11.44 8.13
C TYR A 12 6.49 10.32 9.17
N TYR A 13 5.49 9.47 9.41
CA TYR A 13 5.64 8.24 10.19
C TYR A 13 5.48 6.99 9.32
N HIS A 14 6.49 6.12 9.34
CA HIS A 14 6.29 4.73 8.99
C HIS A 14 5.62 3.97 10.16
N PRO A 15 4.79 2.96 9.87
CA PRO A 15 4.32 2.01 10.87
C PRO A 15 5.48 1.32 11.63
N VAL A 16 5.25 1.01 12.91
CA VAL A 16 6.28 0.41 13.80
C VAL A 16 6.71 -0.97 13.32
N ASP A 17 5.75 -1.78 12.90
CA ASP A 17 5.95 -3.11 12.34
C ASP A 17 6.82 -3.07 11.07
N TYR A 18 6.65 -2.09 10.18
CA TYR A 18 7.53 -1.86 9.02
C TYR A 18 8.96 -1.58 9.46
N ILE A 19 9.16 -0.69 10.43
CA ILE A 19 10.50 -0.35 10.93
C ILE A 19 11.17 -1.54 11.59
N GLN A 20 10.43 -2.33 12.37
CA GLN A 20 10.96 -3.55 13.00
C GLN A 20 11.38 -4.59 11.95
N HIS A 21 10.56 -4.84 10.94
CA HIS A 21 10.89 -5.78 9.87
C HIS A 21 12.07 -5.29 9.03
N LEU A 22 12.13 -3.99 8.74
CA LEU A 22 13.24 -3.39 8.00
C LEU A 22 14.55 -3.41 8.80
N ALA A 23 14.50 -3.20 10.11
CA ALA A 23 15.66 -3.31 11.00
C ALA A 23 16.21 -4.74 11.06
N ARG A 24 15.34 -5.76 11.16
CA ARG A 24 15.75 -7.17 11.07
C ARG A 24 16.39 -7.47 9.71
N ALA A 25 15.82 -6.94 8.62
CA ALA A 25 16.41 -7.08 7.28
C ALA A 25 17.80 -6.44 7.20
N TYR A 26 18.00 -5.26 7.79
CA TYR A 26 19.31 -4.60 7.87
C TYR A 26 20.35 -5.45 8.61
N GLU A 27 19.98 -6.03 9.76
CA GLU A 27 20.87 -6.86 10.57
C GLU A 27 21.33 -8.10 9.78
N LEU A 28 20.42 -8.72 9.04
CA LEU A 28 20.68 -9.93 8.25
C LEU A 28 21.37 -9.66 6.92
N GLU A 29 21.22 -8.47 6.33
CA GLU A 29 21.73 -8.16 4.99
C GLU A 29 23.26 -8.26 4.93
N GLN A 30 23.74 -8.92 3.87
CA GLN A 30 25.15 -9.22 3.62
C GLN A 30 25.72 -8.41 2.45
N ASN A 31 24.88 -8.04 1.48
CA ASN A 31 25.30 -7.18 0.37
C ASN A 31 25.49 -5.74 0.88
N PRO A 32 26.70 -5.14 0.80
CA PRO A 32 26.95 -3.81 1.34
C PRO A 32 26.06 -2.72 0.74
N ALA A 33 25.82 -2.75 -0.58
CA ALA A 33 24.99 -1.75 -1.25
C ALA A 33 23.51 -1.85 -0.82
N ALA A 34 22.99 -3.08 -0.68
CA ALA A 34 21.65 -3.32 -0.18
C ALA A 34 21.50 -2.91 1.28
N LYS A 35 22.50 -3.22 2.11
CA LYS A 35 22.55 -2.87 3.53
C LYS A 35 22.57 -1.36 3.74
N ASP A 36 23.40 -0.66 2.97
CA ASP A 36 23.46 0.81 2.99
C ASP A 36 22.15 1.43 2.53
N SER A 37 21.49 0.85 1.53
CA SER A 37 20.17 1.29 1.10
C SER A 37 19.11 1.14 2.20
N ILE A 38 19.09 0.02 2.91
CA ILE A 38 18.18 -0.18 4.05
C ILE A 38 18.50 0.83 5.16
N ALA A 39 19.78 1.06 5.46
CA ALA A 39 20.21 2.05 6.45
C ALA A 39 19.75 3.47 6.11
N GLN A 40 19.77 3.84 4.82
CA GLN A 40 19.25 5.13 4.35
C GLN A 40 17.75 5.24 4.58
N ILE A 41 16.97 4.19 4.33
CA ILE A 41 15.53 4.18 4.59
C ILE A 41 15.23 4.36 6.08
N LEU A 42 15.93 3.62 6.95
CA LEU A 42 15.80 3.73 8.41
C LEU A 42 16.17 5.13 8.92
N THR A 43 17.28 5.68 8.42
CA THR A 43 17.75 7.03 8.78
C THR A 43 16.76 8.09 8.32
N ASN A 44 16.29 8.00 7.07
CA ASN A 44 15.27 8.90 6.52
C ASN A 44 13.98 8.82 7.34
N SER A 45 13.52 7.62 7.69
CA SER A 45 12.33 7.45 8.52
C SER A 45 12.45 8.16 9.88
N ARG A 46 13.62 8.07 10.52
CA ARG A 46 13.86 8.79 11.78
C ARG A 46 13.87 10.30 11.58
N MET A 47 14.59 10.80 10.57
CA MET A 47 14.67 12.23 10.28
C MET A 47 13.31 12.84 9.94
N CYS A 48 12.47 12.11 9.20
CA CYS A 48 11.11 12.51 8.88
C CYS A 48 10.23 12.58 10.12
N ALA A 49 10.28 11.57 10.99
CA ALA A 49 9.54 11.54 12.24
C ALA A 49 9.92 12.68 13.20
N GLU A 50 11.22 12.98 13.34
CA GLU A 50 11.72 14.07 14.19
C GLU A 50 11.44 15.45 13.56
N GLY A 51 11.65 15.57 12.25
CA GLY A 51 11.54 16.84 11.52
C GLY A 51 10.14 17.17 11.02
N LYS A 52 9.17 16.25 11.16
CA LYS A 52 7.81 16.33 10.58
C LYS A 52 7.83 16.70 9.09
N ARG A 53 8.69 16.00 8.33
CA ARG A 53 8.87 16.18 6.88
C ARG A 53 8.50 14.91 6.13
N PRO A 54 7.96 15.01 4.90
CA PRO A 54 7.49 13.83 4.20
C PRO A 54 8.62 12.84 3.93
N ILE A 55 8.34 11.55 4.13
CA ILE A 55 9.26 10.42 3.91
C ILE A 55 9.74 10.36 2.47
N CYS A 56 8.89 10.73 1.53
CA CYS A 56 9.16 10.66 0.11
C CYS A 56 8.78 11.99 -0.55
N GLN A 57 9.53 12.37 -1.59
CA GLN A 57 9.17 13.49 -2.46
C GLN A 57 7.81 13.27 -3.13
N ASP A 58 7.45 12.01 -3.37
CA ASP A 58 6.13 11.62 -3.86
C ASP A 58 5.20 11.32 -2.70
N THR A 59 4.43 12.33 -2.30
CA THR A 59 3.41 12.21 -1.25
C THR A 59 2.13 11.52 -1.75
N GLY A 60 2.13 10.98 -2.98
CA GLY A 60 1.17 9.99 -3.46
C GLY A 60 -0.23 10.50 -3.83
N ILE A 61 -0.99 9.64 -4.49
CA ILE A 61 -2.45 9.78 -4.68
C ILE A 61 -3.18 9.25 -3.45
N VAL A 62 -4.20 9.97 -3.00
CA VAL A 62 -4.98 9.57 -1.83
C VAL A 62 -6.03 8.54 -2.23
N ASN A 63 -5.98 7.36 -1.63
CA ASN A 63 -7.05 6.36 -1.66
C ASN A 63 -7.72 6.37 -0.28
N VAL A 64 -9.05 6.39 -0.25
CA VAL A 64 -9.85 6.38 0.99
C VAL A 64 -10.83 5.23 0.93
N PHE A 65 -10.79 4.38 1.94
CA PHE A 65 -11.73 3.27 2.14
C PHE A 65 -12.60 3.60 3.34
N LEU A 66 -13.91 3.74 3.08
CA LEU A 66 -14.91 4.08 4.08
C LEU A 66 -15.82 2.87 4.29
N ARG A 67 -15.91 2.39 5.52
CA ARG A 67 -16.94 1.43 5.93
C ARG A 67 -17.92 2.16 6.81
N ILE A 68 -19.13 2.33 6.30
CA ILE A 68 -20.15 3.18 6.89
C ILE A 68 -21.23 2.28 7.48
N GLY A 69 -21.38 2.32 8.80
CA GLY A 69 -22.44 1.64 9.51
C GLY A 69 -23.83 2.03 8.98
N MET A 70 -24.71 1.07 8.72
CA MET A 70 -26.09 1.32 8.25
C MET A 70 -26.91 2.15 9.24
N GLY A 71 -26.51 2.20 10.52
CA GLY A 71 -27.09 3.06 11.55
C GLY A 71 -26.50 4.47 11.62
N VAL A 72 -25.47 4.79 10.83
CA VAL A 72 -24.83 6.11 10.82
C VAL A 72 -25.77 7.15 10.20
N ARG A 73 -25.89 8.30 10.86
CA ARG A 73 -26.52 9.51 10.32
C ARG A 73 -25.48 10.62 10.29
N PHE A 74 -25.26 11.18 9.11
CA PHE A 74 -24.31 12.26 8.90
C PHE A 74 -25.03 13.61 9.07
N GLU A 75 -24.42 14.52 9.83
CA GLU A 75 -24.89 15.88 10.05
C GLU A 75 -23.79 16.89 9.68
N GLY A 76 -24.16 18.14 9.43
CA GLY A 76 -23.18 19.22 9.19
C GLY A 76 -22.57 19.29 7.79
N PHE A 77 -23.04 18.48 6.82
CA PHE A 77 -22.55 18.51 5.44
C PHE A 77 -23.28 19.54 4.54
N GLY A 78 -24.37 20.15 5.01
CA GLY A 78 -25.19 21.04 4.19
C GLY A 78 -25.70 20.32 2.94
N SER A 79 -25.43 20.88 1.76
CA SER A 79 -25.70 20.24 0.46
C SER A 79 -24.54 19.39 -0.07
N GLY A 80 -23.45 19.25 0.69
CA GLY A 80 -22.25 18.50 0.30
C GLY A 80 -22.37 17.01 0.56
N SER A 81 -21.53 16.24 -0.13
CA SER A 81 -21.41 14.79 0.01
C SER A 81 -20.26 14.39 0.95
N ILE A 82 -20.22 13.12 1.34
CA ILE A 82 -19.07 12.53 2.04
C ILE A 82 -17.80 12.66 1.19
N ALA A 83 -17.92 12.53 -0.13
CA ALA A 83 -16.80 12.70 -1.05
C ALA A 83 -16.24 14.14 -1.03
N ASP A 84 -17.11 15.16 -0.94
CA ASP A 84 -16.68 16.56 -0.81
C ASP A 84 -15.92 16.79 0.50
N ALA A 85 -16.39 16.21 1.60
CA ALA A 85 -15.71 16.32 2.89
C ALA A 85 -14.37 15.59 2.90
N VAL A 86 -14.27 14.42 2.25
CA VAL A 86 -12.99 13.71 2.06
C VAL A 86 -12.03 14.57 1.25
N ASN A 87 -12.46 15.10 0.09
CA ASN A 87 -11.62 15.95 -0.75
C ASN A 87 -11.22 17.25 -0.06
N GLN A 88 -12.09 17.82 0.77
CA GLN A 88 -11.74 18.96 1.62
C GLN A 88 -10.67 18.60 2.65
N GLY A 89 -10.77 17.41 3.25
CA GLY A 89 -9.74 16.87 4.13
C GLY A 89 -8.41 16.63 3.41
N VAL A 90 -8.44 16.12 2.17
CA VAL A 90 -7.23 15.98 1.33
C VAL A 90 -6.60 17.35 1.07
N ARG A 91 -7.38 18.32 0.61
CA ARG A 91 -6.91 19.69 0.35
C ARG A 91 -6.26 20.30 1.59
N GLN A 92 -6.89 20.16 2.76
CA GLN A 92 -6.35 20.64 4.04
C GLN A 92 -5.07 19.90 4.42
N GLY A 93 -5.02 18.58 4.25
CA GLY A 93 -3.84 17.77 4.51
C GLY A 93 -2.67 18.16 3.63
N TYR A 94 -2.87 18.37 2.32
CA TYR A 94 -1.79 18.72 1.41
C TYR A 94 -1.32 20.17 1.51
N SER A 95 -2.21 21.09 1.92
CA SER A 95 -1.89 22.50 2.12
C SER A 95 -1.56 22.88 3.58
N HIS A 96 -1.31 21.89 4.45
CA HIS A 96 -1.01 22.13 5.86
C HIS A 96 0.24 23.04 6.00
N PRO A 97 0.15 24.18 6.72
CA PRO A 97 1.19 25.20 6.72
C PRO A 97 2.54 24.70 7.25
N ASP A 98 2.51 23.83 8.26
CA ASP A 98 3.73 23.30 8.88
C ASP A 98 4.40 22.17 8.09
N ASN A 99 3.68 21.55 7.15
CA ASN A 99 4.16 20.41 6.36
C ASN A 99 3.39 20.30 5.05
N VAL A 100 3.73 21.18 4.10
CA VAL A 100 3.14 21.20 2.76
C VAL A 100 3.56 19.96 1.99
N LEU A 101 2.58 19.20 1.50
CA LEU A 101 2.80 17.98 0.72
C LEU A 101 2.80 18.29 -0.78
N ARG A 102 3.30 17.38 -1.61
CA ARG A 102 3.39 17.58 -3.06
C ARG A 102 2.08 17.18 -3.76
N ALA A 103 1.37 18.17 -4.31
CA ALA A 103 0.25 17.92 -5.20
C ALA A 103 0.72 17.29 -6.53
N SER A 104 0.32 16.03 -6.75
CA SER A 104 0.77 15.17 -7.85
C SER A 104 -0.36 14.77 -8.81
N ILE A 105 -1.61 15.14 -8.52
CA ILE A 105 -2.77 14.83 -9.36
C ILE A 105 -2.88 15.79 -10.54
N VAL A 106 -3.22 15.23 -11.71
CA VAL A 106 -3.54 15.96 -12.93
C VAL A 106 -5.03 15.79 -13.25
N ALA A 107 -5.70 16.88 -13.63
CA ALA A 107 -7.14 16.89 -13.90
C ALA A 107 -7.51 16.13 -15.18
N ASP A 108 -6.72 16.31 -16.23
CA ASP A 108 -6.89 15.60 -17.50
C ASP A 108 -5.77 14.57 -17.66
N PRO A 109 -6.02 13.27 -17.44
CA PRO A 109 -4.98 12.26 -17.52
C PRO A 109 -4.49 12.01 -18.94
N GLN A 110 -5.27 12.35 -19.98
CA GLN A 110 -5.01 11.96 -21.36
C GLN A 110 -4.39 13.07 -22.20
N PHE A 111 -4.84 14.32 -22.05
CA PHE A 111 -4.42 15.42 -22.92
C PHE A 111 -3.67 16.50 -22.13
N ASP A 112 -4.37 17.44 -21.53
CA ASP A 112 -3.80 18.69 -21.01
C ASP A 112 -2.93 18.47 -19.76
N ARG A 113 -3.20 17.42 -18.97
CA ARG A 113 -2.43 17.04 -17.77
C ARG A 113 -2.14 18.18 -16.80
N LYS A 114 -3.04 19.15 -16.70
CA LYS A 114 -2.94 20.28 -15.75
C LYS A 114 -3.04 19.79 -14.33
N ASN A 115 -2.08 20.17 -13.48
CA ASN A 115 -2.04 19.79 -12.07
C ASN A 115 -3.17 20.47 -11.28
N THR A 116 -3.81 19.75 -10.36
CA THR A 116 -4.95 20.25 -9.55
C THR A 116 -4.54 21.17 -8.40
N LYS A 117 -3.23 21.24 -8.09
CA LYS A 117 -2.60 22.10 -7.07
C LYS A 117 -2.95 21.78 -5.62
N ASP A 118 -3.84 20.83 -5.39
CA ASP A 118 -4.35 20.46 -4.06
C ASP A 118 -4.37 18.93 -3.82
N ASN A 119 -3.88 18.16 -4.79
CA ASN A 119 -3.87 16.69 -4.81
C ASN A 119 -5.26 16.01 -4.79
N THR A 120 -6.32 16.77 -5.06
CA THR A 120 -7.68 16.24 -5.28
C THR A 120 -7.91 15.95 -6.77
N PRO A 121 -8.88 15.10 -7.14
CA PRO A 121 -9.72 14.29 -6.25
C PRO A 121 -8.98 13.07 -5.68
N ALA A 122 -9.41 12.63 -4.49
CA ALA A 122 -9.07 11.32 -3.96
C ALA A 122 -9.81 10.20 -4.69
N VAL A 123 -9.25 8.99 -4.68
CA VAL A 123 -9.96 7.77 -5.07
C VAL A 123 -10.70 7.24 -3.85
N ILE A 124 -12.04 7.24 -3.88
CA ILE A 124 -12.87 6.97 -2.70
C ILE A 124 -13.71 5.71 -2.91
N HIS A 125 -13.56 4.76 -2.01
CA HIS A 125 -14.36 3.54 -1.94
C HIS A 125 -15.25 3.61 -0.70
N MET A 126 -16.55 3.36 -0.86
CA MET A 126 -17.52 3.37 0.23
C MET A 126 -18.28 2.04 0.26
N GLU A 127 -18.30 1.39 1.42
CA GLU A 127 -19.06 0.18 1.71
C GLU A 127 -20.04 0.46 2.85
N LEU A 128 -21.31 0.05 2.69
CA LEU A 128 -22.26 0.02 3.80
C LEU A 128 -22.10 -1.28 4.59
N VAL A 129 -21.94 -1.18 5.90
CA VAL A 129 -21.72 -2.32 6.81
C VAL A 129 -22.71 -2.29 7.98
N PRO A 130 -22.99 -3.42 8.64
CA PRO A 130 -23.76 -3.40 9.89
C PRO A 130 -23.11 -2.52 10.97
N GLY A 131 -23.91 -1.93 11.85
CA GLY A 131 -23.43 -1.11 12.97
C GLY A 131 -23.67 0.39 12.78
N ASN A 132 -23.07 1.20 13.65
CA ASN A 132 -23.31 2.64 13.78
C ASN A 132 -22.01 3.47 13.81
N THR A 133 -20.90 2.89 13.35
CA THR A 133 -19.58 3.54 13.28
C THR A 133 -19.19 3.85 11.85
N VAL A 134 -18.26 4.78 11.67
CA VAL A 134 -17.57 5.02 10.40
C VAL A 134 -16.11 4.64 10.59
N ASP A 135 -15.66 3.63 9.84
CA ASP A 135 -14.24 3.28 9.73
C ASP A 135 -13.64 4.00 8.52
N VAL A 136 -12.48 4.62 8.70
CA VAL A 136 -11.80 5.40 7.67
C VAL A 136 -10.36 4.92 7.57
N ARG A 137 -10.04 4.23 6.47
CA ARG A 137 -8.66 3.85 6.13
C ARG A 137 -8.16 4.70 4.98
N ILE A 138 -6.94 5.20 5.11
CA ILE A 138 -6.35 6.14 4.14
C ILE A 138 -4.98 5.65 3.71
N ALA A 139 -4.74 5.64 2.41
CA ALA A 139 -3.44 5.35 1.82
C ALA A 139 -2.99 6.50 0.91
N ALA A 140 -1.81 7.06 1.17
CA ALA A 140 -1.12 7.96 0.26
C ALA A 140 -0.19 7.14 -0.64
N LYS A 141 -0.68 6.73 -1.81
CA LYS A 141 0.00 5.75 -2.66
C LYS A 141 0.91 6.44 -3.66
N GLY A 142 2.23 6.25 -3.52
CA GLY A 142 3.21 6.80 -4.46
C GLY A 142 3.03 6.22 -5.87
N GLY A 143 3.13 7.07 -6.89
CA GLY A 143 2.89 6.72 -8.30
C GLY A 143 3.87 5.67 -8.81
N GLY A 144 5.11 5.65 -8.31
CA GLY A 144 6.09 4.60 -8.62
C GLY A 144 5.56 3.21 -8.29
N SER A 145 5.00 3.04 -7.09
CA SER A 145 4.42 1.77 -6.66
C SER A 145 3.05 1.46 -7.29
N GLU A 146 2.21 2.48 -7.50
CA GLU A 146 0.91 2.32 -8.20
C GLU A 146 1.10 1.78 -9.62
N ASN A 147 2.09 2.31 -10.36
CA ASN A 147 2.40 1.91 -11.72
C ASN A 147 2.99 0.49 -11.84
N LYS A 148 3.37 -0.15 -10.72
CA LYS A 148 3.83 -1.54 -10.69
C LYS A 148 2.72 -2.54 -10.41
N THR A 149 1.48 -2.09 -10.23
CA THR A 149 0.33 -3.00 -10.08
C THR A 149 0.18 -3.85 -11.35
N LYS A 150 -0.11 -5.14 -11.16
CA LYS A 150 -0.28 -6.13 -12.23
C LYS A 150 -1.59 -6.87 -12.04
N PHE A 151 -2.20 -7.25 -13.16
CA PHE A 151 -3.43 -8.01 -13.21
C PHE A 151 -3.30 -9.12 -14.24
N VAL A 152 -3.89 -10.28 -13.94
CA VAL A 152 -3.97 -11.42 -14.85
C VAL A 152 -5.25 -12.20 -14.57
N MET A 153 -5.87 -12.73 -15.62
CA MET A 153 -6.92 -13.75 -15.48
C MET A 153 -6.24 -15.12 -15.57
N LEU A 154 -5.96 -15.74 -14.44
CA LEU A 154 -5.42 -17.10 -14.43
C LEU A 154 -6.53 -18.12 -14.73
N ASN A 155 -6.16 -19.22 -15.37
CA ASN A 155 -7.01 -20.40 -15.36
C ASN A 155 -7.04 -20.99 -13.93
N PRO A 156 -8.12 -21.69 -13.53
CA PRO A 156 -8.21 -22.29 -12.20
C PRO A 156 -7.00 -23.15 -11.83
N SER A 157 -6.43 -23.89 -12.79
CA SER A 157 -5.26 -24.76 -12.63
C SER A 157 -3.90 -24.06 -12.60
N ASP A 158 -3.80 -22.79 -13.01
CA ASP A 158 -2.50 -22.13 -13.16
C ASP A 158 -1.84 -21.87 -11.80
N SER A 159 -0.51 -21.90 -11.73
CA SER A 159 0.22 -21.59 -10.50
C SER A 159 0.31 -20.08 -10.28
N LEU A 160 -0.30 -19.59 -9.19
CA LEU A 160 -0.12 -18.20 -8.76
C LEU A 160 1.36 -17.92 -8.41
N VAL A 161 2.02 -18.87 -7.76
CA VAL A 161 3.44 -18.74 -7.37
C VAL A 161 4.30 -18.51 -8.60
N ASP A 162 4.13 -19.31 -9.65
CA ASP A 162 4.93 -19.19 -10.87
C ASP A 162 4.68 -17.85 -11.56
N TRP A 163 3.42 -17.41 -11.59
CA TRP A 163 3.08 -16.10 -12.13
C TRP A 163 3.73 -14.97 -11.34
N VAL A 164 3.71 -15.00 -10.00
CA VAL A 164 4.36 -13.99 -9.15
C VAL A 164 5.86 -13.97 -9.41
N LEU A 165 6.52 -15.13 -9.41
CA LEU A 165 7.98 -15.21 -9.62
C LEU A 165 8.41 -14.77 -11.01
N LYS A 166 7.58 -14.98 -12.03
CA LYS A 166 7.80 -14.43 -13.38
C LYS A 166 7.58 -12.93 -13.43
N THR A 167 6.64 -12.41 -12.65
CA THR A 167 6.17 -11.03 -12.74
C THR A 167 7.02 -10.06 -11.94
N VAL A 168 7.41 -10.40 -10.71
CA VAL A 168 8.15 -9.50 -9.81
C VAL A 168 9.45 -8.96 -10.44
N PRO A 169 10.28 -9.75 -11.14
CA PRO A 169 11.46 -9.22 -11.82
C PRO A 169 11.14 -8.12 -12.85
N THR A 170 9.99 -8.20 -13.52
CA THR A 170 9.58 -7.21 -14.54
C THR A 170 9.20 -5.86 -13.94
N MET A 171 8.93 -5.80 -12.63
CA MET A 171 8.64 -4.55 -11.94
C MET A 171 9.89 -3.69 -11.79
N GLY A 172 11.08 -4.30 -11.80
CA GLY A 172 12.35 -3.64 -11.49
C GLY A 172 12.34 -2.99 -10.10
N ALA A 173 13.21 -2.03 -9.88
CA ALA A 173 13.32 -1.31 -8.60
C ALA A 173 12.35 -0.11 -8.44
N GLY A 174 11.52 0.18 -9.44
CA GLY A 174 10.72 1.42 -9.48
C GLY A 174 9.59 1.55 -8.44
N TRP A 175 9.40 0.54 -7.59
CA TRP A 175 8.50 0.54 -6.44
C TRP A 175 9.25 0.60 -5.09
N CYS A 176 10.58 0.81 -5.14
CA CYS A 176 11.46 1.04 -4.01
C CYS A 176 11.48 -0.10 -2.96
N PRO A 177 11.84 -1.36 -3.34
CA PRO A 177 12.03 -2.42 -2.36
C PRO A 177 13.12 -2.05 -1.33
N PRO A 178 13.07 -2.59 -0.09
CA PRO A 178 12.14 -3.61 0.37
C PRO A 178 10.78 -3.06 0.79
N GLY A 179 9.72 -3.72 0.33
CA GLY A 179 8.32 -3.35 0.60
C GLY A 179 7.42 -4.57 0.79
N MET A 180 6.12 -4.42 0.51
CA MET A 180 5.14 -5.51 0.62
C MET A 180 4.53 -5.85 -0.74
N LEU A 181 4.11 -7.11 -0.90
CA LEU A 181 3.22 -7.51 -2.00
C LEU A 181 1.81 -7.73 -1.47
N GLY A 182 0.84 -7.06 -2.07
CA GLY A 182 -0.59 -7.30 -1.83
C GLY A 182 -1.15 -8.09 -3.00
N ILE A 183 -1.81 -9.20 -2.71
CA ILE A 183 -2.36 -10.11 -3.72
C ILE A 183 -3.85 -10.30 -3.41
N GLY A 184 -4.69 -9.93 -4.37
CA GLY A 184 -6.12 -10.24 -4.38
C GLY A 184 -6.36 -11.43 -5.30
N ILE A 185 -7.12 -12.43 -4.84
CA ILE A 185 -7.43 -13.63 -5.63
C ILE A 185 -8.94 -13.82 -5.66
N GLY A 186 -9.52 -13.94 -6.86
CA GLY A 186 -10.94 -14.22 -7.05
C GLY A 186 -11.84 -12.98 -7.08
N GLY A 187 -13.16 -13.19 -7.09
CA GLY A 187 -14.14 -12.17 -7.44
C GLY A 187 -14.14 -11.87 -8.95
N THR A 188 -14.09 -10.59 -9.30
CA THR A 188 -13.89 -10.08 -10.67
C THR A 188 -12.60 -9.28 -10.73
N ALA A 189 -12.20 -8.81 -11.91
CA ALA A 189 -10.99 -8.00 -12.09
C ALA A 189 -10.93 -6.81 -11.12
N GLU A 190 -12.03 -6.09 -10.97
CA GLU A 190 -12.16 -4.92 -10.10
C GLU A 190 -12.03 -5.31 -8.62
N LYS A 191 -12.69 -6.41 -8.20
CA LYS A 191 -12.64 -6.86 -6.81
C LYS A 191 -11.26 -7.38 -6.43
N ALA A 192 -10.60 -8.15 -7.30
CA ALA A 192 -9.24 -8.65 -7.08
C ALA A 192 -8.26 -7.50 -6.88
N MET A 193 -8.28 -6.50 -7.77
CA MET A 193 -7.41 -5.33 -7.71
C MET A 193 -7.67 -4.47 -6.47
N LEU A 194 -8.94 -4.29 -6.11
CA LEU A 194 -9.33 -3.57 -4.90
C LEU A 194 -8.83 -4.27 -3.64
N MET A 195 -9.05 -5.59 -3.52
CA MET A 195 -8.57 -6.38 -2.39
C MET A 195 -7.04 -6.40 -2.28
N ALA A 196 -6.34 -6.52 -3.41
CA ALA A 196 -4.88 -6.45 -3.45
C ALA A 196 -4.35 -5.13 -2.88
N LYS A 197 -5.08 -4.02 -3.09
CA LYS A 197 -4.75 -2.72 -2.54
C LYS A 197 -5.13 -2.60 -1.06
N GLU A 198 -6.33 -3.03 -0.68
CA GLU A 198 -6.81 -2.95 0.71
C GLU A 198 -5.99 -3.80 1.68
N VAL A 199 -5.58 -5.00 1.28
CA VAL A 199 -4.84 -5.93 2.15
C VAL A 199 -3.43 -5.42 2.51
N LEU A 200 -2.90 -4.44 1.77
CA LEU A 200 -1.64 -3.76 2.11
C LEU A 200 -1.76 -2.82 3.31
N MET A 201 -2.97 -2.60 3.81
CA MET A 201 -3.23 -1.79 5.01
C MET A 201 -3.17 -2.60 6.31
N ASP A 202 -3.02 -3.92 6.22
CA ASP A 202 -2.93 -4.80 7.39
C ASP A 202 -1.49 -4.83 7.94
N ASP A 203 -1.38 -5.01 9.25
CA ASP A 203 -0.11 -5.03 9.99
C ASP A 203 0.86 -6.07 9.42
N ILE A 204 2.15 -5.74 9.37
CA ILE A 204 3.24 -6.61 8.94
C ILE A 204 3.55 -7.63 10.05
N ASP A 205 3.46 -8.92 9.71
CA ASP A 205 3.57 -10.02 10.68
C ASP A 205 4.37 -11.23 10.15
N MET A 206 5.09 -11.09 9.04
CA MET A 206 5.80 -12.21 8.40
C MET A 206 6.85 -12.86 9.31
N TYR A 207 7.56 -12.08 10.12
CA TYR A 207 8.54 -12.62 11.06
C TYR A 207 7.86 -13.49 12.12
N GLU A 208 6.83 -12.97 12.77
CA GLU A 208 6.05 -13.64 13.79
C GLU A 208 5.34 -14.88 13.21
N LEU A 209 4.80 -14.77 11.98
CA LEU A 209 4.20 -15.87 11.22
C LEU A 209 5.19 -17.02 10.99
N LYS A 210 6.43 -16.73 10.55
CA LYS A 210 7.46 -17.75 10.36
C LYS A 210 7.88 -18.42 11.66
N GLN A 211 7.91 -17.69 12.77
CA GLN A 211 8.23 -18.26 14.08
C GLN A 211 7.15 -19.20 14.60
N ARG A 212 5.87 -18.79 14.53
CA ARG A 212 4.76 -19.62 15.02
C ARG A 212 4.37 -20.76 14.07
N GLY A 213 4.74 -20.64 12.80
CA GLY A 213 4.34 -21.55 11.73
C GLY A 213 2.92 -21.28 11.20
N PRO A 214 2.65 -21.65 9.92
CA PRO A 214 1.35 -21.41 9.30
C PRO A 214 0.28 -22.30 9.89
N GLN A 215 -0.93 -21.76 10.06
CA GLN A 215 -2.11 -22.46 10.59
C GLN A 215 -3.10 -22.83 9.49
N ASN A 216 -2.92 -22.31 8.27
CA ASN A 216 -3.79 -22.58 7.13
C ASN A 216 -3.03 -22.44 5.80
N LYS A 217 -3.66 -22.86 4.70
CA LYS A 217 -3.07 -22.84 3.35
C LYS A 217 -2.72 -21.44 2.84
N THR A 218 -3.45 -20.41 3.27
CA THR A 218 -3.13 -19.03 2.90
C THR A 218 -1.84 -18.58 3.56
N GLU A 219 -1.63 -18.90 4.82
CA GLU A 219 -0.38 -18.60 5.53
C GLU A 219 0.80 -19.40 4.98
N GLU A 220 0.61 -20.68 4.64
CA GLU A 220 1.63 -21.48 3.92
C GLU A 220 2.04 -20.76 2.63
N LEU A 221 1.06 -20.32 1.83
CA LEU A 221 1.30 -19.62 0.57
C LEU A 221 1.97 -18.25 0.76
N ARG A 222 1.62 -17.49 1.80
CA ARG A 222 2.28 -16.22 2.15
C ARG A 222 3.77 -16.42 2.42
N ILE A 223 4.11 -17.41 3.25
CA ILE A 223 5.51 -17.76 3.57
C ILE A 223 6.23 -18.20 2.29
N GLU A 224 5.64 -19.12 1.52
CA GLU A 224 6.23 -19.63 0.27
C GLU A 224 6.56 -18.50 -0.71
N LEU A 225 5.61 -17.59 -0.94
CA LEU A 225 5.81 -16.45 -1.83
C LEU A 225 6.87 -15.49 -1.30
N CYS A 226 6.86 -15.18 0.00
CA CYS A 226 7.86 -14.31 0.62
C CYS A 226 9.27 -14.87 0.44
N ASP A 227 9.46 -16.15 0.74
CA ASP A 227 10.75 -16.83 0.62
C ASP A 227 11.22 -16.92 -0.83
N LYS A 228 10.34 -17.37 -1.74
CA LYS A 228 10.70 -17.52 -3.15
C LYS A 228 10.98 -16.17 -3.82
N VAL A 229 10.24 -15.11 -3.49
CA VAL A 229 10.50 -13.77 -4.03
C VAL A 229 11.84 -13.22 -3.52
N ASN A 230 12.14 -13.38 -2.23
CA ASN A 230 13.43 -12.96 -1.68
C ASN A 230 14.60 -13.77 -2.26
N ALA A 231 14.38 -15.07 -2.54
CA ALA A 231 15.37 -15.93 -3.21
C ALA A 231 15.68 -15.53 -4.66
N LEU A 232 14.87 -14.68 -5.30
CA LEU A 232 15.21 -14.10 -6.62
C LEU A 232 16.43 -13.16 -6.54
N GLY A 233 16.81 -12.71 -5.34
CA GLY A 233 18.00 -11.89 -5.13
C GLY A 233 17.91 -10.49 -5.76
N ILE A 234 16.69 -9.94 -5.95
CA ILE A 234 16.50 -8.57 -6.45
C ILE A 234 17.02 -7.56 -5.41
N GLY A 235 16.65 -7.78 -4.14
CA GLY A 235 17.12 -7.06 -2.98
C GLY A 235 16.69 -5.59 -2.89
N ALA A 236 17.23 -4.89 -1.89
CA ALA A 236 16.89 -3.50 -1.61
C ALA A 236 17.26 -2.59 -2.79
N GLN A 237 16.32 -1.76 -3.23
CA GLN A 237 16.42 -0.88 -4.40
C GLN A 237 16.87 -1.59 -5.71
N GLY A 238 16.75 -2.92 -5.80
CA GLY A 238 17.23 -3.69 -6.95
C GLY A 238 18.76 -3.81 -7.02
N LEU A 239 19.48 -3.62 -5.91
CA LEU A 239 20.94 -3.68 -5.82
C LEU A 239 21.48 -5.09 -5.56
N GLY A 240 20.62 -6.10 -5.62
CA GLY A 240 20.89 -7.43 -5.10
C GLY A 240 20.72 -7.49 -3.58
N GLY A 241 20.86 -8.67 -2.98
CA GLY A 241 20.76 -8.87 -1.54
C GLY A 241 19.65 -9.83 -1.14
N LEU A 242 19.40 -9.91 0.17
CA LEU A 242 18.52 -10.92 0.75
C LEU A 242 17.05 -10.49 0.77
N THR A 243 16.78 -9.19 0.87
CA THR A 243 15.43 -8.69 1.14
C THR A 243 14.89 -7.84 0.01
N THR A 244 13.93 -8.39 -0.74
CA THR A 244 13.11 -7.69 -1.74
C THR A 244 11.74 -7.34 -1.17
N VAL A 245 11.15 -8.24 -0.39
CA VAL A 245 9.86 -8.06 0.27
C VAL A 245 9.97 -8.37 1.76
N LEU A 246 9.30 -7.56 2.58
CA LEU A 246 9.18 -7.74 4.02
C LEU A 246 7.98 -8.63 4.36
N ASP A 247 6.93 -8.61 3.54
CA ASP A 247 5.72 -9.41 3.72
C ASP A 247 4.98 -9.60 2.39
N VAL A 248 4.14 -10.63 2.35
CA VAL A 248 3.17 -10.91 1.29
C VAL A 248 1.80 -11.02 1.96
N LYS A 249 0.87 -10.16 1.58
CA LYS A 249 -0.51 -10.13 2.07
C LYS A 249 -1.45 -10.70 1.00
N ILE A 250 -2.36 -11.57 1.41
CA ILE A 250 -3.29 -12.25 0.49
C ILE A 250 -4.72 -12.06 0.97
N ALA A 251 -5.57 -11.51 0.11
CA ALA A 251 -7.00 -11.44 0.30
C ALA A 251 -7.71 -12.25 -0.79
N MET A 252 -8.73 -13.01 -0.42
CA MET A 252 -9.45 -13.91 -1.34
C MET A 252 -10.94 -13.62 -1.34
N TYR A 253 -11.58 -13.82 -2.49
CA TYR A 253 -13.02 -13.71 -2.65
C TYR A 253 -13.57 -14.86 -3.49
N PRO A 254 -14.81 -15.33 -3.25
CA PRO A 254 -15.46 -16.30 -4.13
C PRO A 254 -15.43 -15.85 -5.60
N THR A 255 -15.15 -16.77 -6.50
CA THR A 255 -15.01 -16.47 -7.94
C THR A 255 -15.85 -17.44 -8.77
N HIS A 256 -16.11 -17.07 -10.02
CA HIS A 256 -16.71 -17.97 -10.98
C HIS A 256 -15.80 -19.17 -11.23
N ALA A 257 -16.37 -20.38 -11.35
CA ALA A 257 -15.59 -21.63 -11.43
C ALA A 257 -14.59 -21.69 -12.61
N ALA A 258 -14.85 -20.93 -13.68
CA ALA A 258 -13.98 -20.85 -14.85
C ALA A 258 -12.89 -19.74 -14.74
N SER A 259 -12.79 -19.02 -13.62
CA SER A 259 -11.97 -17.81 -13.52
C SER A 259 -11.20 -17.73 -12.20
N LYS A 260 -9.94 -17.32 -12.29
CA LYS A 260 -9.11 -16.94 -11.15
C LYS A 260 -8.45 -15.58 -11.43
N PRO A 261 -9.22 -14.47 -11.31
CA PRO A 261 -8.67 -13.12 -11.36
C PRO A 261 -7.71 -12.86 -10.19
#